data_AF-A0A0D0H219-F1
#
_entry.id   AF-A0A0D0H219-F1
#
_cell.length_a   1.000
_cell.length_b   1.000
_cell.length_c   1.000
_cell.angle_alpha   90.00
_cell.angle_beta   90.00
_cell.angle_gamma   90.00
#
_symmetry.space_group_name_H-M   'P 1'
#
loop_
_entity.id
_entity.type
_entity.pdbx_description
1 polymer ?
#
loop_
_entity_poly.entity_id
_entity_poly.type
_entity_poly.pdbx_seq_one_letter_code
_entity_poly.pdbx_strand_id
1 'polypeptide(L)'
;MAMTVCKECGGEISTTAKACPKCGAITPRPKMWPWLIGIPIALLGAFLLFGASIPEYVTRARQVREACEQIAALSQRYICDQQYDDAIAKGRAEANH
;
A
#
# COMPACT_ATOMS: atom_id res chain seq x y z
N MET A 1 3.40 -25.48 -21.02
CA MET A 1 1.99 -25.29 -21.40
C MET A 1 1.13 -25.74 -20.22
N ALA A 2 0.18 -24.93 -19.76
CA ALA A 2 -0.68 -25.32 -18.63
C ALA A 2 -1.91 -26.07 -19.16
N MET A 3 -2.07 -27.32 -18.73
CA MET A 3 -3.21 -28.18 -19.04
C MET A 3 -4.20 -28.16 -17.88
N THR A 4 -5.48 -28.24 -18.19
CA THR A 4 -6.61 -28.29 -17.25
C THR A 4 -7.57 -29.38 -17.68
N VAL A 5 -8.40 -29.86 -16.77
CA VAL A 5 -9.41 -30.88 -17.06
C VAL A 5 -10.69 -30.22 -17.56
N CYS A 6 -11.28 -30.76 -18.63
CA CYS A 6 -12.59 -30.36 -19.10
C CYS A 6 -13.65 -30.75 -18.07
N LYS A 7 -14.44 -29.78 -17.60
CA LYS A 7 -15.46 -29.99 -16.57
C LYS A 7 -16.63 -30.90 -17.01
N GLU A 8 -16.83 -31.06 -18.31
CA GLU A 8 -17.92 -31.87 -18.87
C GLU A 8 -17.50 -33.32 -19.12
N CYS A 9 -16.39 -33.54 -19.84
CA CYS A 9 -15.97 -34.88 -20.27
C CYS A 9 -14.77 -35.45 -19.53
N GLY A 10 -14.15 -34.70 -18.62
CA GLY A 10 -12.97 -35.14 -17.88
C GLY A 10 -11.68 -35.23 -18.71
N GLY A 11 -11.71 -34.85 -19.99
CA GLY A 11 -10.53 -34.86 -20.86
C GLY A 11 -9.55 -33.73 -20.56
N GLU A 12 -8.25 -33.99 -20.72
CA GLU A 12 -7.21 -32.96 -20.61
C GLU A 12 -7.28 -31.96 -21.78
N ILE A 13 -7.29 -30.66 -21.46
CA ILE A 13 -7.39 -29.54 -22.39
C ILE A 13 -6.42 -28.41 -22.03
N SER A 14 -5.99 -27.62 -23.00
CA SER A 14 -5.19 -26.42 -22.73
C SER A 14 -5.99 -25.36 -22.00
N THR A 15 -5.38 -24.68 -21.01
CA THR A 15 -5.95 -23.50 -20.33
C THR A 15 -6.32 -22.34 -21.27
N THR A 16 -5.78 -22.35 -22.49
CA THR A 16 -6.03 -21.32 -23.51
C THR A 16 -7.07 -21.73 -24.57
N ALA A 17 -7.55 -22.98 -24.55
CA ALA A 17 -8.56 -23.48 -25.48
C ALA A 17 -9.89 -22.71 -25.33
N LYS A 18 -10.57 -22.42 -26.45
CA LYS A 18 -11.92 -21.78 -26.44
C LYS A 18 -13.04 -22.82 -26.26
N ALA A 19 -12.80 -24.03 -26.74
CA ALA A 19 -13.71 -25.16 -26.62
C ALA A 19 -12.91 -26.45 -26.44
N CYS A 20 -13.52 -27.45 -25.81
CA CYS A 20 -12.93 -28.77 -25.65
C CYS A 20 -12.90 -29.51 -26.99
N PRO A 21 -11.75 -30.01 -27.47
CA PRO A 21 -11.66 -30.77 -28.72
C PRO A 21 -12.30 -32.16 -28.63
N LYS A 22 -12.56 -32.68 -27.42
CA LYS A 22 -13.15 -34.02 -27.23
C LYS A 22 -14.68 -34.00 -27.19
N CYS A 23 -15.28 -33.01 -26.54
CA CYS A 23 -16.74 -32.94 -26.38
C CYS A 23 -17.40 -31.66 -26.93
N GLY A 24 -16.62 -30.68 -27.38
CA GLY A 24 -17.14 -29.41 -27.92
C GLY A 24 -17.57 -28.37 -26.88
N ALA A 25 -17.51 -28.67 -25.58
CA ALA A 25 -17.92 -27.75 -24.53
C ALA A 25 -17.10 -26.44 -24.53
N ILE A 26 -17.77 -25.30 -24.40
CA ILE A 26 -17.14 -23.97 -24.38
C ILE A 26 -16.42 -23.78 -23.04
N THR A 27 -15.12 -23.49 -23.10
CA THR A 27 -14.27 -23.36 -21.91
C THR A 27 -14.08 -21.88 -21.57
N PRO A 28 -14.59 -21.41 -20.41
CA PRO A 28 -14.45 -20.02 -20.03
C PRO A 28 -12.98 -19.71 -19.72
N ARG A 29 -12.43 -18.67 -20.35
CA ARG A 29 -11.06 -18.22 -20.09
C ARG A 29 -10.99 -17.43 -18.79
N PRO A 30 -9.98 -17.65 -17.92
CA PRO A 30 -9.77 -16.80 -16.76
C PRO A 30 -9.46 -15.37 -17.25
N LYS A 31 -10.30 -14.42 -16.84
CA LYS A 31 -10.12 -13.01 -17.16
C LYS A 31 -8.99 -12.48 -16.26
N MET A 32 -7.77 -12.44 -16.78
CA MET A 32 -6.59 -11.92 -16.06
C MET A 32 -6.63 -10.40 -15.86
N TRP A 33 -7.45 -9.69 -16.65
CA TRP A 33 -7.58 -8.23 -16.65
C TRP A 33 -7.93 -7.59 -15.29
N PRO A 34 -8.89 -8.11 -14.50
CA PRO A 34 -9.19 -7.57 -13.17
C PRO A 34 -8.01 -7.63 -12.18
N TRP A 35 -7.07 -8.57 -12.32
CA TRP A 35 -5.94 -8.66 -11.39
C TRP A 35 -4.87 -7.60 -11.68
N LEU A 36 -4.63 -7.31 -12.98
CA LEU A 36 -3.65 -6.31 -13.42
C LEU A 36 -4.01 -4.88 -13.01
N ILE A 37 -5.31 -4.56 -12.97
CA ILE A 37 -5.83 -3.24 -12.60
C ILE A 37 -6.20 -3.18 -11.11
N GLY A 38 -6.75 -4.27 -10.56
CA GLY A 38 -7.19 -4.31 -9.17
C GLY A 38 -6.05 -4.14 -8.16
N ILE A 39 -4.89 -4.77 -8.40
CA ILE A 39 -3.73 -4.66 -7.50
C ILE A 39 -3.19 -3.23 -7.40
N PRO A 40 -2.82 -2.54 -8.50
CA PRO A 40 -2.28 -1.19 -8.40
C PRO A 40 -3.31 -0.20 -7.82
N ILE A 41 -4.59 -0.34 -8.14
CA ILE A 41 -5.64 0.51 -7.56
C ILE A 41 -5.79 0.24 -6.06
N ALA A 42 -5.75 -1.02 -5.62
CA ALA A 42 -5.83 -1.37 -4.21
C ALA A 42 -4.61 -0.84 -3.42
N LEU A 43 -3.41 -0.96 -3.99
CA LEU A 43 -2.19 -0.40 -3.38
C LEU A 43 -2.21 1.12 -3.31
N LEU A 44 -2.65 1.80 -4.38
CA LEU A 44 -2.79 3.25 -4.38
C LEU A 44 -3.85 3.71 -3.38
N GLY A 45 -5.00 3.03 -3.32
CA GLY A 45 -6.05 3.31 -2.35
C GLY A 45 -5.57 3.14 -0.91
N ALA A 46 -4.87 2.04 -0.62
CA ALA A 46 -4.25 1.83 0.69
C ALA A 46 -3.21 2.92 1.00
N PHE A 47 -2.32 3.25 0.07
CA PHE A 47 -1.33 4.30 0.25
C PHE A 47 -1.96 5.68 0.51
N LEU A 48 -3.07 6.03 -0.14
CA LEU A 48 -3.76 7.28 0.13
C LEU A 48 -4.45 7.27 1.51
N LEU A 49 -5.07 6.17 1.90
CA LEU A 49 -5.72 6.03 3.21
C LEU A 49 -4.71 6.05 4.36
N PHE A 50 -3.59 5.34 4.23
CA PHE A 50 -2.55 5.28 5.25
C PHE A 50 -1.59 6.49 5.19
N GLY A 51 -1.26 6.99 4.01
CA GLY A 51 -0.34 8.11 3.80
C GLY A 51 -0.94 9.46 4.21
N ALA A 52 -2.25 9.64 4.06
CA ALA A 52 -2.94 10.84 4.54
C ALA A 52 -3.14 10.86 6.07
N SER A 53 -2.80 9.77 6.78
CA SER A 53 -2.96 9.68 8.23
C SER A 53 -1.79 10.25 9.04
N ILE A 54 -0.78 10.87 8.39
CA ILE A 54 0.30 11.55 9.11
C ILE A 54 -0.30 12.74 9.85
N PRO A 55 -0.28 12.76 11.19
CA PRO A 55 -0.93 13.83 11.93
C PRO A 55 -0.13 15.14 11.81
N GLU A 56 -0.83 16.25 11.59
CA GLU A 56 -0.22 17.56 11.32
C GLU A 56 0.71 18.07 12.44
N TYR A 57 0.55 17.57 13.67
CA TYR A 57 1.45 17.96 14.77
C TYR A 57 2.87 17.42 14.57
N VAL A 58 3.04 16.24 13.93
CA VAL A 58 4.35 15.63 13.68
C VAL A 58 5.11 16.41 12.61
N THR A 59 4.40 16.85 11.55
CA THR A 59 5.01 17.65 10.48
C THR A 59 5.43 19.02 11.01
N ARG A 60 4.60 19.68 11.82
CA ARG A 60 4.94 20.94 12.50
C ARG A 60 6.16 20.78 13.42
N ALA A 61 6.20 19.74 14.25
CA ALA A 61 7.34 19.50 15.14
C ALA A 61 8.66 19.32 14.36
N ARG A 62 8.61 18.60 13.22
CA ARG A 62 9.78 18.42 12.35
C ARG A 62 10.27 19.75 11.76
N GLN A 63 9.36 20.61 11.29
CA GLN A 63 9.72 21.92 10.76
C GLN A 63 10.41 22.81 11.81
N VAL A 64 9.91 22.81 13.05
CA VAL A 64 10.52 23.58 14.14
C VAL A 64 11.92 23.05 14.48
N ARG A 65 12.09 21.73 14.49
CA ARG A 65 13.40 21.10 14.67
C ARG A 65 14.38 21.50 13.58
N GLU A 66 13.98 21.45 12.31
CA GLU A 66 14.83 21.87 11.18
C GLU A 66 15.25 23.34 11.31
N ALA A 67 14.34 24.23 11.70
CA ALA A 67 14.66 25.64 11.96
C ALA A 67 15.62 25.79 13.15
N CYS A 68 15.44 25.01 14.21
CA CYS A 68 16.34 24.99 15.36
C CYS A 68 17.74 24.50 14.96
N GLU A 69 17.84 23.45 14.15
CA GLU A 69 19.12 22.90 13.68
C GLU A 69 19.90 23.89 12.79
N GLN A 70 19.22 24.79 12.08
CA GLN A 70 19.88 25.86 11.32
C GLN A 70 20.50 26.94 12.21
N ILE A 71 19.99 27.14 13.42
CA ILE A 71 20.39 28.23 14.31
C ILE A 71 21.30 27.71 15.43
N ALA A 72 21.11 26.46 15.86
CA ALA A 72 21.81 25.87 16.98
C ALA A 72 23.28 25.59 16.66
N ALA A 73 24.18 25.97 17.57
CA ALA A 73 25.56 25.53 17.54
C ALA A 73 25.64 24.00 17.66
N LEU A 74 26.69 23.38 17.10
CA LEU A 74 26.92 21.92 17.16
C LEU A 74 26.86 21.36 18.59
N SER A 75 27.24 22.15 19.59
CA SER A 75 27.20 21.78 21.01
C SER A 75 25.79 21.79 21.63
N GLN A 76 24.82 22.47 21.02
CA GLN A 76 23.47 22.70 21.57
C GLN A 76 22.36 21.98 20.81
N ARG A 77 22.69 21.09 19.86
CA ARG A 77 21.69 20.29 19.12
C ARG A 77 20.74 19.51 20.02
N TYR A 78 21.16 19.14 21.23
CA TYR A 78 20.31 18.43 22.21
C TYR A 78 19.02 19.21 22.55
N ILE A 79 19.04 20.55 22.49
CA ILE A 79 17.88 21.39 22.79
C ILE A 79 16.81 21.21 21.71
N CYS A 80 17.23 21.08 20.45
CA CYS A 80 16.30 20.87 19.32
C CYS A 80 15.61 19.50 19.43
N ASP A 81 16.33 18.46 19.84
CA ASP A 81 15.75 17.14 20.05
C ASP A 81 14.75 17.15 21.23
N GLN A 82 15.09 17.81 22.35
CA GLN A 82 14.16 17.92 23.48
C GLN A 82 12.87 18.67 23.11
N GLN A 83 12.98 19.76 22.35
CA GLN A 83 11.80 20.50 21.90
C GLN A 83 10.93 19.68 20.95
N TYR A 84 11.55 18.86 20.09
CA TYR A 84 10.82 17.94 19.23
C TYR A 84 10.03 16.92 20.05
N ASP A 85 10.68 16.26 21.01
CA ASP A 85 10.05 15.20 21.82
C ASP A 85 8.88 15.73 22.66
N ASP A 86 9.02 16.90 23.28
CA ASP A 86 7.94 17.55 24.04
C ASP A 86 6.75 17.92 23.14
N ALA A 87 7.00 18.43 21.93
CA ALA A 87 5.94 18.74 20.97
C ALA A 87 5.18 17.48 20.51
N ILE A 88 5.88 16.37 20.28
CA ILE A 88 5.27 15.09 19.93
C ILE A 88 4.47 14.52 21.10
N ALA A 89 4.99 14.61 22.33
CA ALA A 89 4.29 14.14 23.52
C ALA A 89 2.97 14.90 23.76
N LYS A 90 3.00 16.23 23.63
CA LYS A 90 1.80 17.09 23.74
C LYS A 90 0.78 16.80 22.64
N GLY A 91 1.20 16.76 21.37
CA GLY A 91 0.29 16.48 20.25
C GLY A 91 -0.33 15.07 20.33
N ARG A 92 0.41 14.08 20.85
CA ARG A 92 -0.14 12.75 21.14
C ARG A 92 -1.15 12.78 22.28
N ALA A 93 -0.92 13.56 23.34
CA ALA A 93 -1.88 13.68 24.43
C ALA A 93 -3.20 14.29 23.92
N GLU A 94 -3.13 15.40 23.18
CA GLU A 94 -4.29 16.08 22.60
C GLU A 94 -5.07 15.21 21.60
N ALA A 95 -4.40 14.40 20.79
CA ALA A 95 -5.05 13.52 19.82
C ALA A 95 -5.76 12.28 20.45
N ASN A 96 -5.47 11.96 21.72
CA ASN A 96 -6.08 10.84 22.45
C ASN A 96 -7.21 11.28 23.40
N HIS A 97 -7.56 12.56 23.44
CA HIS A 97 -8.69 13.13 24.18
C HIS A 97 -9.90 13.35 23.27
#